data_AF-A0A934L3T0-F1
#
_entry.id   AF-A0A934L3T0-F1
#
_cell.length_a   1.000
_cell.length_b   1.000
_cell.length_c   1.000
_cell.angle_alpha   90.00
_cell.angle_beta   90.00
_cell.angle_gamma   90.00
#
_symmetry.space_group_name_H-M   'P 1'
#
loop_
_entity.id
_entity.type
_entity.pdbx_description
1 polymer ?
#
loop_
_entity_poly.entity_id
_entity_poly.type
_entity_poly.pdbx_seq_one_letter_code
_entity_poly.pdbx_strand_id
1 'polypeptide(L)'
;EALASRARAPIDAALERLVERAPATVAAAALRALVQRAGDSGAARAIAILAAKSAPELRAAALEVLDSSAVRAARETVVAACADEDWRVRAAAYRALARDRDRTSVEVLVARLDTERSAALGYLCDALVELTGIAGADDAATWQGWWRSVEKTFAVDAKPKPAPRRRAAGATSTEYWGIPLRGRHFVFAIDLSGSMAEVLEGRTRLDVAKARLVATLKSLGPEHRFTIVGFGTELETFERALVPADAETVERATKWVGRLAMRGATNIHDALEQALAIDGVESIYLLTDGAPSAGKLVDSDEIRTAIRLVNRERFVRINTIQLGGGRRERGFLEALARENHGEARRV
;
A
#
# COMPACT_ATOMS: atom_id res chain seq x y z
N GLU A 1 -28.80 29.29 -4.74
CA GLU A 1 -27.37 29.42 -5.15
C GLU A 1 -26.60 30.49 -4.39
N ALA A 2 -27.07 31.74 -4.28
CA ALA A 2 -26.36 32.82 -3.58
C ALA A 2 -26.08 32.58 -2.07
N LEU A 3 -26.97 31.89 -1.35
CA LEU A 3 -26.74 31.49 0.04
C LEU A 3 -25.69 30.37 0.17
N ALA A 4 -25.66 29.44 -0.80
CA ALA A 4 -24.66 28.37 -0.85
C ALA A 4 -23.26 28.92 -1.22
N SER A 5 -23.18 29.94 -2.09
CA SER A 5 -21.90 30.57 -2.41
C SER A 5 -21.36 31.41 -1.25
N ARG A 6 -22.22 32.12 -0.50
CA ARG A 6 -21.85 32.89 0.70
C ARG A 6 -21.29 32.01 1.84
N ALA A 7 -21.79 30.78 2.00
CA ALA A 7 -21.28 29.84 3.00
C ALA A 7 -20.01 29.11 2.56
N ARG A 8 -19.73 29.03 1.24
CA ARG A 8 -18.53 28.35 0.71
C ARG A 8 -17.25 29.14 0.94
N ALA A 9 -17.25 30.44 0.66
CA ALA A 9 -16.03 31.27 0.73
C ALA A 9 -15.32 31.26 2.10
N PRO A 10 -16.02 31.36 3.26
CA PRO A 10 -15.36 31.30 4.57
C PRO A 10 -14.73 29.93 4.87
N ILE A 11 -15.36 28.84 4.42
CA ILE A 11 -14.86 27.48 4.63
C ILE A 11 -13.64 27.24 3.74
N ASP A 12 -13.69 27.64 2.48
CA ASP A 12 -12.58 27.43 1.55
C ASP A 12 -11.36 28.24 2.01
N ALA A 13 -11.56 29.48 2.51
CA ALA A 13 -10.49 30.26 3.15
C ALA A 13 -9.96 29.63 4.44
N ALA A 14 -10.81 28.94 5.22
CA ALA A 14 -10.35 28.19 6.39
C ALA A 14 -9.51 26.97 5.99
N LEU A 15 -9.93 26.23 4.94
CA LEU A 15 -9.18 25.11 4.40
C LEU A 15 -7.82 25.55 3.84
N GLU A 16 -7.76 26.67 3.10
CA GLU A 16 -6.49 27.23 2.62
C GLU A 16 -5.52 27.54 3.76
N ARG A 17 -6.01 28.15 4.85
CA ARG A 17 -5.17 28.41 6.04
C ARG A 17 -4.66 27.13 6.69
N LEU A 18 -5.47 26.08 6.71
CA LEU A 18 -5.06 24.76 7.22
C LEU A 18 -3.99 24.13 6.32
N VAL A 19 -4.15 24.22 4.99
CA VAL A 19 -3.14 23.76 4.03
C VAL A 19 -1.79 24.45 4.25
N GLU A 20 -1.78 25.73 4.61
CA GLU A 20 -0.55 26.50 4.80
C GLU A 20 0.14 26.28 6.15
N ARG A 21 -0.64 26.13 7.23
CA ARG A 21 -0.12 26.29 8.60
C ARG A 21 -0.22 25.03 9.45
N ALA A 22 -1.02 24.05 9.06
CA ALA A 22 -1.24 22.86 9.85
C ALA A 22 -0.10 21.84 9.65
N PRO A 23 0.06 20.86 10.57
CA PRO A 23 0.93 19.72 10.35
C PRO A 23 0.60 18.99 9.04
N ALA A 24 1.60 18.37 8.41
CA ALA A 24 1.49 17.85 7.04
C ALA A 24 0.28 16.93 6.81
N THR A 25 -0.06 16.08 7.78
CA THR A 25 -1.23 15.18 7.71
C THR A 25 -2.57 15.94 7.73
N VAL A 26 -2.67 17.01 8.53
CA VAL A 26 -3.85 17.87 8.60
C VAL A 26 -3.95 18.73 7.34
N ALA A 27 -2.83 19.27 6.87
CA ALA A 27 -2.76 20.02 5.62
C ALA A 27 -3.18 19.16 4.42
N ALA A 28 -2.75 17.89 4.36
CA ALA A 28 -3.15 16.94 3.34
C ALA A 28 -4.66 16.68 3.34
N ALA A 29 -5.26 16.49 4.53
CA ALA A 29 -6.70 16.33 4.67
C ALA A 29 -7.47 17.60 4.24
N ALA A 30 -6.98 18.78 4.62
CA ALA A 30 -7.55 20.06 4.22
C ALA A 30 -7.47 20.28 2.71
N LEU A 31 -6.36 19.91 2.07
CA LEU A 31 -6.18 19.99 0.61
C LEU A 31 -7.20 19.11 -0.11
N ARG A 32 -7.40 17.88 0.35
CA ARG A 32 -8.41 16.95 -0.21
C ARG A 32 -9.82 17.54 -0.13
N ALA A 33 -10.17 18.11 1.02
CA ALA A 33 -11.46 18.79 1.20
C ALA A 33 -11.58 20.03 0.29
N LEU A 34 -10.51 20.79 0.14
CA LEU A 34 -10.47 21.98 -0.72
C LEU A 34 -10.69 21.60 -2.19
N VAL A 35 -9.99 20.59 -2.73
CA VAL A 35 -10.15 20.14 -4.12
C VAL A 35 -11.58 19.65 -4.39
N GLN A 36 -12.15 18.87 -3.47
CA GLN A 36 -13.54 18.40 -3.60
C GLN A 36 -14.58 19.53 -3.64
N ARG A 37 -14.29 20.66 -3.00
CA ARG A 37 -15.24 21.78 -2.87
C ARG A 37 -15.04 22.88 -3.90
N ALA A 38 -13.78 23.21 -4.20
CA ALA A 38 -13.37 24.35 -5.00
C ALA A 38 -13.00 23.97 -6.45
N GLY A 39 -13.03 22.68 -6.80
CA GLY A 39 -12.76 22.20 -8.16
C GLY A 39 -11.40 22.68 -8.67
N ASP A 40 -11.40 23.37 -9.81
CA ASP A 40 -10.20 23.87 -10.49
C ASP A 40 -9.30 24.73 -9.60
N SER A 41 -9.87 25.56 -8.72
CA SER A 41 -9.07 26.38 -7.80
C SER A 41 -8.32 25.52 -6.78
N GLY A 42 -8.97 24.47 -6.26
CA GLY A 42 -8.33 23.51 -5.38
C GLY A 42 -7.28 22.66 -6.12
N ALA A 43 -7.53 22.31 -7.39
CA ALA A 43 -6.54 21.63 -8.23
C ALA A 43 -5.32 22.52 -8.49
N ALA A 44 -5.51 23.81 -8.79
CA ALA A 44 -4.43 24.79 -8.93
C ALA A 44 -3.60 24.90 -7.65
N ARG A 45 -4.25 24.86 -6.48
CA ARG A 45 -3.57 24.82 -5.19
C ARG A 45 -2.71 23.57 -5.01
N ALA A 46 -3.23 22.40 -5.37
CA ALA A 46 -2.47 21.15 -5.34
C ALA A 46 -1.24 21.22 -6.26
N ILE A 47 -1.37 21.77 -7.47
CA ILE A 47 -0.25 21.95 -8.40
C ILE A 47 0.82 22.88 -7.81
N ALA A 48 0.40 23.99 -7.19
CA ALA A 48 1.34 24.92 -6.55
C ALA A 48 2.13 24.26 -5.40
N ILE A 49 1.51 23.36 -4.64
CA ILE A 49 2.18 22.60 -3.57
C ILE A 49 3.31 21.72 -4.12
N LEU A 50 3.14 21.14 -5.31
CA LEU A 50 4.16 20.29 -5.94
C LEU A 50 5.38 21.09 -6.42
N ALA A 51 5.17 22.33 -6.84
CA ALA A 51 6.26 23.24 -7.23
C ALA A 51 6.98 23.87 -6.02
N ALA A 52 6.38 23.79 -4.83
CA ALA A 52 6.91 24.36 -3.60
C ALA A 52 7.72 23.35 -2.78
N LYS A 53 8.57 23.85 -1.89
CA LYS A 53 9.27 23.04 -0.88
C LYS A 53 8.34 22.69 0.29
N SER A 54 7.34 21.86 0.01
CA SER A 54 6.34 21.38 0.98
C SER A 54 6.79 20.08 1.66
N ALA A 55 6.13 19.64 2.73
CA ALA A 55 6.39 18.32 3.32
C ALA A 55 6.02 17.17 2.36
N PRO A 56 6.72 16.01 2.39
CA PRO A 56 6.45 14.89 1.48
C PRO A 56 5.00 14.38 1.53
N GLU A 57 4.39 14.31 2.71
CA GLU A 57 3.00 13.88 2.88
C GLU A 57 2.03 14.81 2.15
N LEU A 58 2.30 16.12 2.16
CA LEU A 58 1.47 17.11 1.48
C LEU A 58 1.68 17.07 -0.04
N ARG A 59 2.91 16.83 -0.52
CA ARG A 59 3.21 16.62 -1.94
C ARG A 59 2.54 15.35 -2.48
N ALA A 60 2.62 14.23 -1.74
CA ALA A 60 1.95 13.00 -2.09
C ALA A 60 0.42 13.17 -2.12
N ALA A 61 -0.15 13.86 -1.12
CA ALA A 61 -1.58 14.18 -1.10
C ALA A 61 -2.00 15.05 -2.29
N ALA A 62 -1.17 16.04 -2.68
CA ALA A 62 -1.40 16.88 -3.84
C ALA A 62 -1.47 16.06 -5.14
N LEU A 63 -0.59 15.09 -5.36
CA LEU A 63 -0.66 14.18 -6.51
C LEU A 63 -1.91 13.29 -6.48
N GLU A 64 -2.32 12.84 -5.31
CA GLU A 64 -3.49 11.96 -5.13
C GLU A 64 -4.83 12.66 -5.38
N VAL A 65 -4.90 13.99 -5.31
CA VAL A 65 -6.14 14.76 -5.54
C VAL A 65 -6.31 15.24 -6.97
N LEU A 66 -5.26 15.21 -7.80
CA LEU A 66 -5.37 15.63 -9.21
C LEU A 66 -6.19 14.60 -10.00
N ASP A 67 -7.21 15.08 -10.70
CA ASP A 67 -7.89 14.29 -11.73
C ASP A 67 -7.07 14.21 -13.02
N SER A 68 -7.52 13.41 -13.99
CA SER A 68 -6.79 13.21 -15.25
C SER A 68 -6.60 14.52 -16.05
N SER A 69 -7.51 15.49 -15.95
CA SER A 69 -7.35 16.81 -16.59
C SER A 69 -6.26 17.64 -15.92
N ALA A 70 -6.26 17.69 -14.59
CA ALA A 70 -5.27 18.43 -13.82
C ALA A 70 -3.88 17.80 -13.94
N VAL A 71 -3.77 16.46 -14.00
CA VAL A 71 -2.51 15.77 -14.30
C VAL A 71 -1.97 16.17 -15.67
N ARG A 72 -2.82 16.22 -16.71
CA ARG A 72 -2.41 16.67 -18.05
C ARG A 72 -1.97 18.14 -18.06
N ALA A 73 -2.69 19.01 -17.35
CA ALA A 73 -2.33 20.43 -17.25
C ALA A 73 -1.00 20.66 -16.51
N ALA A 74 -0.69 19.85 -15.50
CA ALA A 74 0.52 19.94 -14.69
C ALA A 74 1.56 18.86 -15.04
N ARG A 75 1.57 18.38 -16.28
CA ARG A 75 2.36 17.20 -16.69
C ARG A 75 3.83 17.29 -16.30
N GLU A 76 4.49 18.40 -16.61
CA GLU A 76 5.90 18.61 -16.31
C GLU A 76 6.18 18.48 -14.81
N THR A 77 5.33 19.07 -13.97
CA THR A 77 5.43 19.00 -12.51
C THR A 77 5.22 17.57 -11.99
N VAL A 78 4.25 16.83 -12.54
CA VAL A 78 3.98 15.43 -12.15
C VAL A 78 5.13 14.52 -12.58
N VAL A 79 5.70 14.73 -13.77
CA VAL A 79 6.87 13.98 -14.25
C VAL A 79 8.10 14.30 -13.39
N ALA A 80 8.32 15.56 -13.01
CA ALA A 80 9.41 15.92 -12.09
C ALA A 80 9.27 15.20 -10.73
N ALA A 81 8.04 15.06 -10.22
CA ALA A 81 7.77 14.35 -8.96
C ALA A 81 8.09 12.84 -9.01
N CYS A 82 8.25 12.24 -10.21
CA CYS A 82 8.73 10.86 -10.36
C CYS A 82 10.20 10.69 -9.94
N ALA A 83 10.94 11.79 -9.76
CA ALA A 83 12.33 11.81 -9.28
C ALA A 83 12.47 12.45 -7.89
N ASP A 84 11.35 12.67 -7.17
CA ASP A 84 11.36 13.25 -5.82
C ASP A 84 12.22 12.42 -4.85
N GLU A 85 12.82 13.07 -3.83
CA GLU A 85 13.65 12.41 -2.82
C GLU A 85 12.87 11.37 -2.01
N ASP A 86 11.60 11.65 -1.73
CA ASP A 86 10.73 10.79 -0.94
C ASP A 86 10.00 9.79 -1.85
N TRP A 87 10.16 8.51 -1.55
CA TRP A 87 9.58 7.44 -2.36
C TRP A 87 8.04 7.47 -2.36
N ARG A 88 7.40 8.01 -1.32
CA ARG A 88 5.93 8.12 -1.24
C ARG A 88 5.41 9.14 -2.25
N VAL A 89 6.14 10.23 -2.45
CA VAL A 89 5.84 11.23 -3.49
C VAL A 89 6.01 10.61 -4.87
N ARG A 90 7.11 9.86 -5.10
CA ARG A 90 7.30 9.11 -6.35
C ARG A 90 6.17 8.11 -6.60
N ALA A 91 5.76 7.34 -5.59
CA ALA A 91 4.64 6.40 -5.68
C ALA A 91 3.31 7.10 -6.06
N ALA A 92 3.03 8.26 -5.45
CA ALA A 92 1.87 9.07 -5.80
C ALA A 92 1.95 9.61 -7.24
N ALA A 93 3.15 9.99 -7.70
CA ALA A 93 3.38 10.47 -9.07
C ALA A 93 3.16 9.35 -10.11
N TYR A 94 3.65 8.14 -9.85
CA TYR A 94 3.40 6.98 -10.72
C TYR A 94 1.91 6.69 -10.86
N ARG A 95 1.17 6.74 -9.74
CA ARG A 95 -0.29 6.58 -9.74
C ARG A 95 -1.03 7.75 -10.40
N ALA A 96 -0.50 8.98 -10.35
CA ALA A 96 -1.05 10.12 -11.07
C ALA A 96 -0.90 9.94 -12.59
N LEU A 97 0.28 9.54 -13.04
CA LEU A 97 0.54 9.22 -14.44
C LEU A 97 -0.28 8.03 -14.95
N ALA A 98 -0.58 7.04 -14.11
CA ALA A 98 -1.47 5.94 -14.51
C ALA A 98 -2.90 6.41 -14.88
N ARG A 99 -3.38 7.47 -14.22
CA ARG A 99 -4.73 8.03 -14.36
C ARG A 99 -4.90 8.90 -15.60
N ASP A 100 -3.83 9.47 -16.16
CA ASP A 100 -3.94 10.36 -17.31
C ASP A 100 -4.16 9.61 -18.65
N ARG A 101 -3.84 8.31 -18.65
CA ARG A 101 -3.94 7.39 -19.79
C ARG A 101 -3.13 7.85 -21.00
N ASP A 102 -2.01 8.53 -20.78
CA ASP A 102 -1.14 9.03 -21.83
C ASP A 102 -0.01 8.05 -22.17
N ARG A 103 0.31 7.92 -23.46
CA ARG A 103 1.40 7.07 -23.92
C ARG A 103 2.76 7.54 -23.37
N THR A 104 3.00 8.84 -23.35
CA THR A 104 4.25 9.41 -22.83
C THR A 104 4.40 9.15 -21.33
N SER A 105 3.31 8.84 -20.61
CA SER A 105 3.38 8.37 -19.22
C SER A 105 4.02 6.99 -19.13
N VAL A 106 3.75 6.09 -20.08
CA VAL A 106 4.41 4.78 -20.16
C VAL A 106 5.91 4.97 -20.39
N GLU A 107 6.31 5.86 -21.30
CA GLU A 107 7.73 6.17 -21.58
C GLU A 107 8.47 6.64 -20.32
N VAL A 108 7.88 7.59 -19.58
CA VAL A 108 8.44 8.10 -18.31
C VAL A 108 8.59 6.98 -17.28
N LEU A 109 7.54 6.17 -17.09
CA LEU A 109 7.53 5.10 -16.09
C LEU A 109 8.52 3.97 -16.45
N VAL A 110 8.60 3.58 -17.72
CA VAL A 110 9.57 2.57 -18.19
C VAL A 110 11.00 3.05 -17.97
N ALA A 111 11.31 4.31 -18.29
CA ALA A 111 12.63 4.89 -18.05
C ALA A 111 12.97 4.93 -16.55
N ARG A 112 11.97 5.13 -15.68
CA ARG A 112 12.19 5.22 -14.23
C ARG A 112 12.59 3.89 -13.58
N LEU A 113 12.25 2.75 -14.19
CA LEU A 113 12.58 1.41 -13.67
C LEU A 113 14.10 1.20 -13.49
N ASP A 114 14.94 1.87 -14.30
CA ASP A 114 16.39 1.74 -14.22
C ASP A 114 16.97 2.21 -12.89
N THR A 115 16.29 3.12 -12.21
CA THR A 115 16.82 3.83 -11.05
C THR A 115 15.96 3.67 -9.80
N GLU A 116 14.72 3.22 -9.93
CA GLU A 116 13.87 2.98 -8.77
C GLU A 116 14.30 1.72 -8.01
N ARG A 117 14.68 1.89 -6.75
CA ARG A 117 15.14 0.81 -5.84
C ARG A 117 14.46 0.85 -4.47
N SER A 118 13.48 1.73 -4.29
CA SER A 118 12.70 1.86 -3.05
C SER A 118 11.38 1.08 -3.11
N ALA A 119 10.56 1.17 -2.05
CA ALA A 119 9.19 0.67 -2.04
C ALA A 119 8.28 1.23 -3.16
N ALA A 120 8.65 2.36 -3.77
CA ALA A 120 7.94 2.92 -4.92
C ALA A 120 8.02 2.03 -6.17
N LEU A 121 9.00 1.10 -6.27
CA LEU A 121 9.13 0.20 -7.43
C LEU A 121 7.85 -0.60 -7.68
N GLY A 122 7.22 -1.13 -6.62
CA GLY A 122 5.96 -1.83 -6.79
C GLY A 122 4.88 -0.91 -7.37
N TYR A 123 4.84 0.37 -6.97
CA TYR A 123 3.84 1.32 -7.46
C TYR A 123 4.08 1.70 -8.92
N LEU A 124 5.35 1.74 -9.32
CA LEU A 124 5.77 1.94 -10.69
C LEU A 124 5.28 0.80 -11.59
N CYS A 125 5.54 -0.46 -11.19
CA CYS A 125 5.05 -1.63 -11.91
C CYS A 125 3.51 -1.66 -11.96
N ASP A 126 2.85 -1.32 -10.85
CA ASP A 126 1.39 -1.28 -10.78
C ASP A 126 0.80 -0.24 -11.76
N ALA A 127 1.42 0.94 -11.86
CA ALA A 127 1.04 1.98 -12.81
C ALA A 127 1.23 1.54 -14.27
N LEU A 128 2.30 0.81 -14.56
CA LEU A 128 2.54 0.24 -15.89
C LEU A 128 1.50 -0.84 -16.25
N VAL A 129 1.16 -1.74 -15.31
CA VAL A 129 0.06 -2.70 -15.51
C VAL A 129 -1.24 -1.98 -15.82
N GLU A 130 -1.57 -0.94 -15.05
CA GLU A 130 -2.79 -0.16 -15.24
C GLU A 130 -2.82 0.46 -16.65
N LEU A 131 -1.75 1.16 -17.05
CA LEU A 131 -1.67 1.82 -18.37
C LEU A 131 -1.72 0.84 -19.54
N THR A 132 -0.99 -0.26 -19.43
CA THR A 132 -0.71 -1.15 -20.57
C THR A 132 -1.67 -2.32 -20.69
N GLY A 133 -2.37 -2.69 -19.61
CA GLY A 133 -3.20 -3.89 -19.57
C GLY A 133 -2.39 -5.18 -19.67
N ILE A 134 -1.08 -5.13 -19.42
CA ILE A 134 -0.20 -6.31 -19.46
C ILE A 134 -0.12 -6.91 -18.06
N ALA A 135 -0.15 -8.24 -18.00
CA ALA A 135 -0.01 -8.96 -16.76
C ALA A 135 1.30 -8.57 -16.05
N GLY A 136 1.20 -8.29 -14.75
CA GLY A 136 2.27 -7.63 -14.00
C GLY A 136 3.61 -8.36 -13.95
N ALA A 137 4.66 -7.67 -14.40
CA ALA A 137 6.03 -7.99 -14.08
C ALA A 137 6.52 -7.07 -12.94
N ASP A 138 7.26 -7.64 -12.00
CA ASP A 138 7.81 -6.93 -10.84
C ASP A 138 9.29 -6.57 -11.02
N ASP A 139 9.78 -6.62 -12.26
CA ASP A 139 11.18 -6.38 -12.60
C ASP A 139 11.34 -5.44 -13.80
N ALA A 140 12.42 -4.67 -13.77
CA ALA A 140 12.72 -3.68 -14.80
C ALA A 140 13.00 -4.31 -16.17
N ALA A 141 13.67 -5.47 -16.20
CA ALA A 141 14.13 -6.10 -17.42
C ALA A 141 12.96 -6.53 -18.31
N THR A 142 11.93 -7.13 -17.71
CA THR A 142 10.71 -7.54 -18.41
C THR A 142 10.00 -6.34 -19.04
N TRP A 143 9.80 -5.26 -18.28
CA TRP A 143 9.13 -4.05 -18.79
C TRP A 143 9.91 -3.36 -19.89
N GLN A 144 11.24 -3.27 -19.77
CA GLN A 144 12.09 -2.67 -20.80
C GLN A 144 12.13 -3.51 -22.07
N GLY A 145 12.25 -4.84 -21.92
CA GLY A 145 12.21 -5.77 -23.05
C GLY A 145 10.89 -5.66 -23.80
N TRP A 146 9.78 -5.63 -23.06
CA TRP A 146 8.46 -5.39 -23.62
C TRP A 146 8.38 -4.03 -24.33
N TRP A 147 8.75 -2.92 -23.68
CA TRP A 147 8.65 -1.59 -24.28
C TRP A 147 9.41 -1.49 -25.60
N ARG A 148 10.66 -1.97 -25.66
CA ARG A 148 11.47 -2.00 -26.90
C ARG A 148 10.79 -2.73 -28.05
N SER A 149 9.98 -3.75 -27.75
CA SER A 149 9.29 -4.56 -28.77
C SER A 149 8.02 -3.91 -29.32
N VAL A 150 7.36 -3.03 -28.57
CA VAL A 150 6.07 -2.43 -28.97
C VAL A 150 6.10 -0.91 -29.09
N GLU A 151 7.19 -0.26 -28.70
CA GLU A 151 7.30 1.20 -28.59
C GLU A 151 6.71 1.90 -29.82
N LYS A 152 7.08 1.55 -31.04
CA LYS A 152 6.61 2.27 -32.24
C LYS A 152 5.12 2.14 -32.52
N THR A 153 4.46 1.09 -32.03
CA THR A 153 3.07 0.74 -32.36
C THR A 153 2.13 0.83 -31.17
N PHE A 154 2.65 0.98 -29.96
CA PHE A 154 1.86 0.96 -28.74
C PHE A 154 0.92 2.17 -28.63
N ALA A 155 -0.34 1.91 -28.34
CA ALA A 155 -1.34 2.91 -27.99
C ALA A 155 -1.97 2.53 -26.65
N VAL A 156 -2.20 3.52 -25.80
CA VAL A 156 -2.87 3.31 -24.52
C VAL A 156 -4.35 3.10 -24.78
N ASP A 157 -4.90 1.97 -24.32
CA ASP A 157 -6.32 1.71 -24.41
C ASP A 157 -7.12 2.73 -23.59
N ALA A 158 -8.18 3.28 -24.17
CA ALA A 158 -9.10 4.17 -23.46
C ALA A 158 -9.88 3.44 -22.34
N LYS A 159 -10.03 2.12 -22.45
CA LYS A 159 -10.67 1.24 -21.46
C LYS A 159 -9.80 0.00 -21.23
N PRO A 160 -8.89 0.02 -20.24
CA PRO A 160 -8.04 -1.13 -19.98
C PRO A 160 -8.89 -2.32 -19.55
N LYS A 161 -8.58 -3.51 -20.08
CA LYS A 161 -9.08 -4.75 -19.48
C LYS A 161 -8.27 -5.04 -18.22
N PRO A 162 -8.91 -5.44 -17.10
CA PRO A 162 -8.18 -5.88 -15.93
C PRO A 162 -7.27 -7.05 -16.30
N ALA A 163 -5.97 -6.86 -16.25
CA ALA A 163 -5.02 -7.93 -16.45
C ALA A 163 -4.72 -8.60 -15.11
N PRO A 164 -4.91 -9.92 -14.97
CA PRO A 164 -4.46 -10.62 -13.79
C PRO A 164 -2.93 -10.49 -13.70
N ARG A 165 -2.41 -10.23 -12.50
CA ARG A 165 -0.97 -10.28 -12.27
C ARG A 165 -0.48 -11.72 -12.49
N ARG A 166 0.51 -11.90 -13.37
CA ARG A 166 1.16 -13.20 -13.58
C ARG A 166 2.67 -13.01 -13.48
N ARG A 167 3.29 -13.84 -12.65
CA ARG A 167 4.73 -13.89 -12.38
C ARG A 167 5.57 -13.79 -13.67
N ALA A 168 6.59 -12.94 -13.65
CA ALA A 168 7.71 -13.06 -14.60
C ALA A 168 8.44 -14.40 -14.33
N ALA A 169 8.54 -15.27 -15.34
CA ALA A 169 9.23 -16.54 -15.18
C ALA A 169 10.72 -16.29 -14.83
N GLY A 170 11.16 -16.73 -13.65
CA GLY A 170 12.56 -16.62 -13.22
C GLY A 170 12.86 -15.55 -12.15
N ALA A 171 11.88 -14.76 -11.70
CA ALA A 171 12.09 -13.82 -10.60
C ALA A 171 12.30 -14.56 -9.26
N THR A 172 13.47 -14.36 -8.63
CA THR A 172 13.85 -14.88 -7.30
C THR A 172 13.30 -14.04 -6.15
N SER A 173 12.08 -13.51 -6.31
CA SER A 173 11.44 -12.72 -5.25
C SER A 173 11.06 -13.64 -4.10
N THR A 174 11.45 -13.30 -2.87
CA THR A 174 10.88 -13.91 -1.68
C THR A 174 9.37 -13.66 -1.66
N GLU A 175 8.58 -14.69 -1.33
CA GLU A 175 7.11 -14.61 -1.31
C GLU A 175 6.59 -15.04 0.06
N TYR A 176 5.48 -14.45 0.47
CA TYR A 176 4.69 -14.92 1.61
C TYR A 176 3.32 -15.35 1.11
N TRP A 177 3.05 -16.66 1.16
CA TRP A 177 1.82 -17.26 0.65
C TRP A 177 1.51 -16.91 -0.82
N GLY A 178 2.53 -16.87 -1.69
CA GLY A 178 2.34 -16.55 -3.10
C GLY A 178 2.01 -15.07 -3.37
N ILE A 179 2.23 -14.19 -2.38
CA ILE A 179 2.28 -12.75 -2.56
C ILE A 179 3.77 -12.35 -2.52
N PRO A 180 4.32 -11.68 -3.55
CA PRO A 180 5.68 -11.17 -3.54
C PRO A 180 5.95 -10.24 -2.35
N LEU A 181 7.14 -10.35 -1.75
CA LEU A 181 7.63 -9.40 -0.76
C LEU A 181 8.09 -8.11 -1.46
N ARG A 182 7.22 -7.10 -1.53
CA ARG A 182 7.51 -5.83 -2.19
C ARG A 182 7.96 -4.79 -1.16
N GLY A 183 9.10 -4.17 -1.40
CA GLY A 183 9.80 -3.32 -0.44
C GLY A 183 10.87 -4.10 0.30
N ARG A 184 11.37 -3.53 1.38
CA ARG A 184 12.45 -4.05 2.23
C ARG A 184 12.05 -4.16 3.69
N HIS A 185 11.04 -3.41 4.12
CA HIS A 185 10.65 -3.30 5.52
C HIS A 185 9.24 -3.83 5.76
N PHE A 186 9.14 -4.91 6.52
CA PHE A 186 7.92 -5.71 6.62
C PHE A 186 7.37 -5.81 8.04
N VAL A 187 6.04 -5.81 8.15
CA VAL A 187 5.36 -6.29 9.36
C VAL A 187 4.53 -7.50 8.99
N PHE A 188 4.76 -8.61 9.69
CA PHE A 188 3.92 -9.81 9.57
C PHE A 188 2.91 -9.81 10.72
N ALA A 189 1.63 -9.63 10.40
CA ALA A 189 0.55 -9.72 11.37
C ALA A 189 -0.07 -11.11 11.30
N ILE A 190 0.02 -11.89 12.38
CA ILE A 190 -0.44 -13.28 12.46
C ILE A 190 -1.59 -13.43 13.45
N ASP A 191 -2.71 -13.95 12.95
CA ASP A 191 -3.89 -14.25 13.75
C ASP A 191 -3.62 -15.40 14.73
N LEU A 192 -4.01 -15.19 15.98
CA LEU A 192 -3.92 -16.13 17.08
C LEU A 192 -5.31 -16.49 17.61
N SER A 193 -6.40 -16.12 16.94
CA SER A 193 -7.75 -16.42 17.39
C SER A 193 -8.03 -17.92 17.45
N GLY A 194 -9.08 -18.30 18.17
CA GLY A 194 -9.45 -19.71 18.38
C GLY A 194 -9.75 -20.49 17.10
N SER A 195 -10.19 -19.84 16.02
CA SER A 195 -10.45 -20.49 14.72
C SER A 195 -9.17 -21.05 14.07
N MET A 196 -8.01 -20.50 14.42
CA MET A 196 -6.71 -20.99 13.95
C MET A 196 -6.36 -22.40 14.48
N ALA A 197 -7.19 -22.97 15.36
CA ALA A 197 -7.14 -24.37 15.80
C ALA A 197 -7.61 -25.35 14.73
N GLU A 198 -8.40 -24.90 13.75
CA GLU A 198 -8.92 -25.75 12.69
C GLU A 198 -7.79 -26.41 11.89
N VAL A 199 -8.04 -27.63 11.43
CA VAL A 199 -7.02 -28.44 10.76
C VAL A 199 -6.90 -28.05 9.28
N LEU A 200 -5.68 -27.75 8.85
CA LEU A 200 -5.25 -27.55 7.48
C LEU A 200 -4.04 -28.44 7.21
N GLU A 201 -4.13 -29.32 6.20
CA GLU A 201 -3.03 -30.23 5.83
C GLU A 201 -2.52 -31.11 7.01
N GLY A 202 -3.43 -31.59 7.85
CA GLY A 202 -3.10 -32.48 8.98
C GLY A 202 -2.46 -31.79 10.19
N ARG A 203 -2.34 -30.46 10.20
CA ARG A 203 -1.89 -29.63 11.33
C ARG A 203 -2.87 -28.50 11.59
N THR A 204 -2.74 -27.77 12.70
CA THR A 204 -3.58 -26.58 12.90
C THR A 204 -3.22 -25.48 11.89
N ARG A 205 -4.16 -24.60 11.54
CA ARG A 205 -3.87 -23.41 10.71
C ARG A 205 -2.74 -22.57 11.31
N LEU A 206 -2.70 -22.45 12.63
CA LEU A 206 -1.61 -21.75 13.32
C LEU A 206 -0.25 -22.42 13.08
N ASP A 207 -0.15 -23.75 13.16
CA ASP A 207 1.11 -24.46 12.90
C ASP A 207 1.60 -24.27 11.46
N VAL A 208 0.67 -24.30 10.50
CA VAL A 208 0.98 -24.05 9.09
C VAL A 208 1.42 -22.59 8.88
N ALA A 209 0.72 -21.63 9.49
CA ALA A 209 1.06 -20.21 9.44
C ALA A 209 2.45 -19.93 10.02
N LYS A 210 2.74 -20.47 11.21
CA LYS A 210 4.05 -20.38 11.86
C LYS A 210 5.17 -20.95 10.98
N ALA A 211 4.98 -22.16 10.45
CA ALA A 211 5.97 -22.81 9.60
C ALA A 211 6.27 -21.99 8.35
N ARG A 212 5.24 -21.42 7.70
CA ARG A 212 5.42 -20.56 6.53
C ARG A 212 6.09 -19.23 6.89
N LEU A 213 5.72 -18.61 7.99
CA LEU A 213 6.35 -17.38 8.47
C LEU A 213 7.85 -17.61 8.72
N VAL A 214 8.22 -18.65 9.47
CA VAL A 214 9.63 -19.01 9.72
C VAL A 214 10.39 -19.26 8.42
N ALA A 215 9.79 -20.00 7.47
CA ALA A 215 10.43 -20.23 6.17
C ALA A 215 10.67 -18.92 5.41
N THR A 216 9.74 -17.96 5.51
CA THR A 216 9.84 -16.63 4.88
C THR A 216 10.91 -15.78 5.55
N LEU A 217 10.99 -15.78 6.89
CA LEU A 217 12.03 -15.05 7.61
C LEU A 217 13.43 -15.55 7.25
N LYS A 218 13.58 -16.86 7.04
CA LYS A 218 14.85 -17.48 6.63
C LYS A 218 15.27 -17.17 5.19
N SER A 219 14.37 -16.70 4.34
CA SER A 219 14.66 -16.30 2.96
C SER A 219 14.80 -14.77 2.79
N LEU A 220 14.70 -14.00 3.87
CA LEU A 220 14.99 -12.57 3.84
C LEU A 220 16.50 -12.35 3.69
N GLY A 221 16.89 -11.52 2.71
CA GLY A 221 18.25 -11.01 2.54
C GLY A 221 18.62 -9.87 3.52
N PRO A 222 19.91 -9.47 3.55
CA PRO A 222 20.46 -8.49 4.51
C PRO A 222 19.91 -7.05 4.35
N GLU A 223 19.29 -6.72 3.22
CA GLU A 223 18.61 -5.46 2.96
C GLU A 223 17.26 -5.35 3.67
N HIS A 224 16.72 -6.47 4.17
CA HIS A 224 15.39 -6.53 4.75
C HIS A 224 15.41 -6.23 6.24
N ARG A 225 14.30 -5.64 6.69
CA ARG A 225 13.98 -5.49 8.11
C ARG A 225 12.57 -5.97 8.35
N PHE A 226 12.32 -6.50 9.54
CA PHE A 226 10.99 -6.96 9.88
C PHE A 226 10.65 -6.78 11.36
N THR A 227 9.36 -6.87 11.67
CA THR A 227 8.88 -7.31 12.98
C THR A 227 7.60 -8.13 12.79
N ILE A 228 7.08 -8.69 13.87
CA ILE A 228 5.93 -9.59 13.88
C ILE A 228 4.94 -9.12 14.95
N VAL A 229 3.67 -9.03 14.57
CA VAL A 229 2.55 -8.73 15.46
C VAL A 229 1.66 -9.97 15.51
N GLY A 230 1.66 -10.68 16.64
CA GLY A 230 0.67 -11.71 16.93
C GLY A 230 -0.57 -11.04 17.51
N PHE A 231 -1.76 -11.35 16.99
CA PHE A 231 -2.99 -10.74 17.46
C PHE A 231 -4.07 -11.78 17.75
N GLY A 232 -4.63 -11.71 18.95
CA GLY A 232 -5.83 -12.43 19.36
C GLY A 232 -6.79 -11.44 20.01
N THR A 233 -7.25 -11.73 21.23
CA THR A 233 -7.88 -10.70 22.09
C THR A 233 -6.89 -9.59 22.43
N GLU A 234 -5.65 -9.97 22.77
CA GLU A 234 -4.54 -9.07 23.03
C GLU A 234 -3.51 -9.15 21.91
N LEU A 235 -2.68 -8.11 21.82
CA LEU A 235 -1.58 -8.04 20.86
C LEU A 235 -0.27 -8.42 21.57
N GLU A 236 0.53 -9.25 20.91
CA GLU A 236 1.91 -9.51 21.29
C GLU A 236 2.83 -9.18 20.11
N THR A 237 4.01 -8.64 20.40
CA THR A 237 4.93 -8.15 19.35
C THR A 237 6.32 -8.65 19.60
N PHE A 238 6.97 -9.15 18.54
CA PHE A 238 8.34 -9.66 18.63
C PHE A 238 9.31 -8.54 19.03
N GLU A 239 9.32 -7.45 18.26
CA GLU A 239 10.14 -6.26 18.50
C GLU A 239 9.33 -4.99 18.22
N ARG A 240 9.50 -3.94 19.04
CA ARG A 240 8.72 -2.69 18.90
C ARG A 240 9.07 -1.89 17.64
N ALA A 241 10.22 -2.17 17.05
CA ALA A 241 10.73 -1.53 15.84
C ALA A 241 11.17 -2.58 14.82
N LEU A 242 11.40 -2.14 13.58
CA LEU A 242 11.93 -2.99 12.52
C LEU A 242 13.39 -3.38 12.81
N VAL A 243 13.63 -4.69 12.93
CA VAL A 243 14.96 -5.25 13.17
C VAL A 243 15.55 -5.86 11.89
N PRO A 244 16.88 -5.84 11.71
CA PRO A 244 17.53 -6.46 10.55
C PRO A 244 17.22 -7.95 10.43
N ALA A 245 17.11 -8.45 9.20
CA ALA A 245 16.92 -9.88 8.93
C ALA A 245 18.25 -10.67 8.96
N ASP A 246 19.05 -10.49 10.00
CA ASP A 246 20.27 -11.28 10.21
C ASP A 246 19.98 -12.64 10.86
N ALA A 247 20.97 -13.54 10.81
CA ALA A 247 20.81 -14.91 11.29
C ALA A 247 20.44 -15.00 12.78
N GLU A 248 20.99 -14.11 13.62
CA GLU A 248 20.69 -14.06 15.04
C GLU A 248 19.24 -13.65 15.28
N THR A 249 18.81 -12.56 14.63
CA THR A 249 17.45 -12.03 14.75
C THR A 249 16.42 -13.02 14.22
N VAL A 250 16.68 -13.67 13.08
CA VAL A 250 15.81 -14.71 12.52
C VAL A 250 15.70 -15.91 13.46
N GLU A 251 16.77 -16.32 14.14
CA GLU A 251 16.73 -17.41 15.12
C GLU A 251 15.90 -17.04 16.36
N ARG A 252 16.07 -15.81 16.89
CA ARG A 252 15.25 -15.30 18.00
C ARG A 252 13.77 -15.22 17.60
N ALA A 253 13.48 -14.70 16.40
CA ALA A 253 12.13 -14.63 15.85
C ALA A 253 11.53 -16.03 15.69
N THR A 254 12.31 -17.00 15.19
CA THR A 254 11.87 -18.40 15.05
C THR A 254 11.46 -18.99 16.40
N LYS A 255 12.26 -18.79 17.45
CA LYS A 255 11.92 -19.22 18.82
C LYS A 255 10.68 -18.51 19.35
N TRP A 256 10.53 -17.22 19.07
CA TRP A 256 9.36 -16.43 19.48
C TRP A 256 8.09 -16.93 18.77
N VAL A 257 8.11 -17.09 17.45
CA VAL A 257 7.01 -17.65 16.65
C VAL A 257 6.60 -19.04 17.14
N GLY A 258 7.58 -19.88 17.50
CA GLY A 258 7.30 -21.21 18.05
C GLY A 258 6.43 -21.19 19.31
N ARG A 259 6.59 -20.16 20.16
CA ARG A 259 5.84 -19.99 21.43
C ARG A 259 4.46 -19.37 21.27
N LEU A 260 4.13 -18.78 20.12
CA LEU A 260 2.81 -18.21 19.88
C LEU A 260 1.75 -19.28 20.14
N ALA A 261 0.64 -18.90 20.78
CA ALA A 261 -0.44 -19.81 21.09
C ALA A 261 -1.76 -19.13 20.78
N MET A 262 -2.80 -19.93 20.56
CA MET A 262 -4.13 -19.40 20.29
C MET A 262 -4.66 -18.66 21.53
N ARG A 263 -5.21 -17.47 21.31
CA ARG A 263 -5.64 -16.52 22.33
C ARG A 263 -6.91 -15.77 21.89
N GLY A 264 -8.06 -16.35 22.20
CA GLY A 264 -9.33 -15.62 22.22
C GLY A 264 -9.82 -15.17 20.84
N ALA A 265 -10.19 -13.90 20.75
CA ALA A 265 -10.90 -13.28 19.63
C ALA A 265 -9.94 -12.77 18.53
N THR A 266 -10.48 -12.03 17.55
CA THR A 266 -9.74 -11.59 16.35
C THR A 266 -9.68 -10.05 16.31
N ASN A 267 -8.60 -9.45 16.83
CA ASN A 267 -8.41 -8.00 16.88
C ASN A 267 -7.63 -7.44 15.67
N ILE A 268 -8.28 -7.39 14.50
CA ILE A 268 -7.66 -6.93 13.25
C ILE A 268 -7.36 -5.42 13.27
N HIS A 269 -8.28 -4.61 13.81
CA HIS A 269 -8.16 -3.16 13.81
C HIS A 269 -6.89 -2.71 14.54
N ASP A 270 -6.74 -3.10 15.80
CA ASP A 270 -5.65 -2.60 16.63
C ASP A 270 -4.31 -3.16 16.14
N ALA A 271 -4.30 -4.39 15.59
CA ALA A 271 -3.12 -4.99 14.99
C ALA A 271 -2.61 -4.18 13.78
N LEU A 272 -3.52 -3.77 12.89
CA LEU A 272 -3.17 -2.94 11.74
C LEU A 272 -2.80 -1.51 12.14
N GLU A 273 -3.50 -0.91 13.12
CA GLU A 273 -3.14 0.40 13.66
C GLU A 273 -1.72 0.38 14.25
N GLN A 274 -1.39 -0.64 15.05
CA GLN A 274 -0.06 -0.80 15.60
C GLN A 274 0.99 -1.05 14.50
N ALA A 275 0.66 -1.89 13.51
CA ALA A 275 1.55 -2.17 12.40
C ALA A 275 1.87 -0.91 11.57
N LEU A 276 0.87 -0.07 11.30
CA LEU A 276 1.02 1.20 10.58
C LEU A 276 1.78 2.26 11.39
N ALA A 277 1.76 2.16 12.72
CA ALA A 277 2.48 3.06 13.61
C ALA A 277 4.00 2.75 13.69
N ILE A 278 4.44 1.59 13.20
CA ILE A 278 5.86 1.23 13.15
C ILE A 278 6.56 2.10 12.11
N ASP A 279 7.57 2.84 12.53
CA ASP A 279 8.32 3.73 11.65
C ASP A 279 9.06 2.94 10.56
N GLY A 280 9.06 3.49 9.34
CA GLY A 280 9.74 2.91 8.18
C GLY A 280 9.10 1.64 7.58
N VAL A 281 7.93 1.19 8.04
CA VAL A 281 7.22 0.05 7.43
C VAL A 281 6.81 0.38 5.99
N GLU A 282 7.04 -0.56 5.08
CA GLU A 282 6.72 -0.42 3.66
C GLU A 282 5.59 -1.39 3.23
N SER A 283 5.54 -2.58 3.81
CA SER A 283 4.49 -3.56 3.57
C SER A 283 4.07 -4.31 4.85
N ILE A 284 2.77 -4.50 5.01
CA ILE A 284 2.13 -5.31 6.05
C ILE A 284 1.56 -6.57 5.39
N TYR A 285 1.77 -7.73 6.00
CA TYR A 285 1.17 -8.99 5.59
C TYR A 285 0.28 -9.50 6.72
N LEU A 286 -1.03 -9.28 6.58
CA LEU A 286 -2.06 -9.74 7.51
C LEU A 286 -2.49 -11.15 7.15
N LEU A 287 -2.26 -12.11 8.03
CA LEU A 287 -2.74 -13.48 7.90
C LEU A 287 -3.82 -13.74 8.95
N THR A 288 -5.00 -14.14 8.51
CA THR A 288 -6.17 -14.44 9.35
C THR A 288 -7.07 -15.49 8.70
N ASP A 289 -7.86 -16.20 9.49
CA ASP A 289 -8.90 -17.11 9.01
C ASP A 289 -10.33 -16.63 9.29
N GLY A 290 -10.47 -15.51 10.00
CA GLY A 290 -11.73 -15.08 10.60
C GLY A 290 -12.10 -13.61 10.35
N ALA A 291 -13.33 -13.28 10.74
CA ALA A 291 -13.82 -11.91 10.79
C ALA A 291 -13.31 -11.21 12.07
N PRO A 292 -13.13 -9.87 12.05
CA PRO A 292 -12.86 -9.11 13.26
C PRO A 292 -13.93 -9.38 14.33
N SER A 293 -13.50 -9.60 15.57
CA SER A 293 -14.40 -9.89 16.70
C SER A 293 -13.97 -9.23 18.02
N ALA A 294 -12.87 -8.49 18.03
CA ALA A 294 -12.37 -7.71 19.17
C ALA A 294 -11.61 -6.47 18.69
N GLY A 295 -11.27 -5.59 19.64
CA GLY A 295 -10.55 -4.34 19.39
C GLY A 295 -11.43 -3.11 19.49
N LYS A 296 -10.83 -1.94 19.21
CA LYS A 296 -11.56 -0.66 19.24
C LYS A 296 -12.67 -0.60 18.20
N LEU A 297 -12.45 -1.21 17.04
CA LEU A 297 -13.42 -1.35 15.96
C LEU A 297 -13.57 -2.83 15.60
N VAL A 298 -14.81 -3.27 15.45
CA VAL A 298 -15.17 -4.65 15.07
C VAL A 298 -15.91 -4.70 13.75
N ASP A 299 -16.62 -3.63 13.38
CA ASP A 299 -17.31 -3.55 12.09
C ASP A 299 -16.31 -3.47 10.92
N SER A 300 -16.54 -4.28 9.89
CA SER A 300 -15.62 -4.43 8.76
C SER A 300 -15.47 -3.15 7.93
N ASP A 301 -16.53 -2.36 7.77
CA ASP A 301 -16.51 -1.12 6.98
C ASP A 301 -15.89 0.04 7.78
N GLU A 302 -16.14 0.09 9.10
CA GLU A 302 -15.47 1.02 10.00
C GLU A 302 -13.95 0.77 10.02
N ILE A 303 -13.52 -0.49 10.15
CA ILE A 303 -12.11 -0.88 10.12
C ILE A 303 -11.47 -0.45 8.80
N ARG A 304 -12.07 -0.79 7.65
CA ARG A 304 -11.55 -0.38 6.34
C ARG A 304 -11.40 1.12 6.22
N THR A 305 -12.41 1.87 6.69
CA THR A 305 -12.40 3.33 6.64
C THR A 305 -11.29 3.91 7.52
N ALA A 306 -11.14 3.44 8.75
CA ALA A 306 -10.11 3.88 9.68
C ALA A 306 -8.70 3.58 9.15
N ILE A 307 -8.44 2.34 8.73
CA ILE A 307 -7.14 1.90 8.22
C ILE A 307 -6.76 2.68 6.95
N ARG A 308 -7.69 2.85 6.00
CA ARG A 308 -7.45 3.64 4.79
C ARG A 308 -7.12 5.09 5.12
N LEU A 309 -7.73 5.68 6.15
CA LEU A 309 -7.45 7.05 6.56
C LEU A 309 -6.04 7.19 7.15
N VAL A 310 -5.64 6.26 8.03
CA VAL A 310 -4.31 6.27 8.67
C VAL A 310 -3.20 6.01 7.65
N ASN A 311 -3.44 5.12 6.68
CA ASN A 311 -2.44 4.72 5.69
C ASN A 311 -2.30 5.69 4.50
N ARG A 312 -3.23 6.64 4.36
CA ARG A 312 -3.43 7.42 3.14
C ARG A 312 -2.17 8.11 2.58
N GLU A 313 -1.37 8.71 3.46
CA GLU A 313 -0.13 9.41 3.08
C GLU A 313 1.13 8.59 3.41
N ARG A 314 0.95 7.37 3.95
CA ARG A 314 2.05 6.46 4.29
C ARG A 314 2.40 5.52 3.14
N PHE A 315 1.42 5.21 2.28
CA PHE A 315 1.60 4.29 1.14
C PHE A 315 2.13 2.91 1.56
N VAL A 316 1.78 2.45 2.77
CA VAL A 316 2.13 1.10 3.22
C VAL A 316 1.23 0.13 2.47
N ARG A 317 1.81 -0.90 1.84
CA ARG A 317 1.01 -1.94 1.21
C ARG A 317 0.44 -2.85 2.28
N ILE A 318 -0.88 -3.03 2.32
CA ILE A 318 -1.50 -4.01 3.22
C ILE A 318 -1.95 -5.19 2.39
N ASN A 319 -1.23 -6.31 2.52
CA ASN A 319 -1.56 -7.58 1.87
C ASN A 319 -2.32 -8.46 2.85
N THR A 320 -3.33 -9.16 2.38
CA THR A 320 -4.18 -10.02 3.21
C THR A 320 -4.14 -11.47 2.75
N ILE A 321 -3.92 -12.38 3.67
CA ILE A 321 -3.85 -13.82 3.44
C ILE A 321 -4.95 -14.47 4.26
N GLN A 322 -5.94 -15.01 3.57
CA GLN A 322 -7.04 -15.75 4.17
C GLN A 322 -6.68 -17.24 4.23
N LEU A 323 -6.56 -17.80 5.42
CA LEU A 323 -6.42 -19.25 5.63
C LEU A 323 -7.79 -19.90 5.82
N GLY A 324 -8.37 -20.54 4.81
CA GLY A 324 -9.72 -21.10 4.96
C GLY A 324 -10.82 -20.03 5.03
N GLY A 325 -11.71 -20.08 6.03
CA GLY A 325 -12.78 -19.11 6.25
C GLY A 325 -13.90 -19.05 5.19
N GLY A 326 -14.88 -18.17 5.42
CA GLY A 326 -16.09 -18.00 4.61
C GLY A 326 -15.99 -16.93 3.51
N ARG A 327 -17.11 -16.71 2.79
CA ARG A 327 -17.20 -15.72 1.70
C ARG A 327 -17.25 -14.27 2.19
N ARG A 328 -17.75 -14.01 3.40
CA ARG A 328 -17.89 -12.64 3.92
C ARG A 328 -16.54 -12.07 4.31
N GLU A 329 -15.76 -12.88 5.02
CA GLU A 329 -14.39 -12.62 5.44
C GLU A 329 -13.51 -12.32 4.21
N ARG A 330 -13.71 -13.10 3.14
CA ARG A 330 -13.05 -12.87 1.85
C ARG A 330 -13.31 -11.47 1.30
N GLY A 331 -14.58 -11.06 1.22
CA GLY A 331 -14.94 -9.75 0.66
C GLY A 331 -14.33 -8.60 1.47
N PHE A 332 -14.30 -8.73 2.80
CA PHE A 332 -13.64 -7.77 3.69
C PHE A 332 -12.12 -7.69 3.41
N LEU A 333 -11.42 -8.83 3.40
CA LEU A 333 -9.96 -8.87 3.20
C LEU A 333 -9.54 -8.40 1.81
N GLU A 334 -10.26 -8.83 0.76
CA GLU A 334 -10.03 -8.36 -0.62
C GLU A 334 -10.20 -6.84 -0.74
N ALA A 335 -11.24 -6.28 -0.12
CA ALA A 335 -11.46 -4.84 -0.12
C ALA A 335 -10.40 -4.09 0.69
N LEU A 336 -10.02 -4.61 1.86
CA LEU A 336 -8.98 -4.05 2.71
C LEU A 336 -7.63 -3.97 1.99
N ALA A 337 -7.22 -5.06 1.32
CA ALA A 337 -5.96 -5.07 0.55
C ALA A 337 -6.00 -4.10 -0.63
N ARG A 338 -7.08 -4.14 -1.43
CA ARG A 338 -7.27 -3.28 -2.60
C ARG A 338 -7.26 -1.79 -2.22
N GLU A 339 -7.87 -1.42 -1.11
CA GLU A 339 -7.93 -0.04 -0.60
C GLU A 339 -6.60 0.46 -0.04
N ASN A 340 -5.66 -0.45 0.21
CA ASN A 340 -4.34 -0.17 0.78
C ASN A 340 -3.22 -0.70 -0.11
N HIS A 341 -3.43 -0.69 -1.42
CA HIS A 341 -2.40 -0.96 -2.45
C HIS A 341 -1.74 -2.35 -2.39
N GLY A 342 -2.35 -3.29 -1.68
CA GLY A 342 -1.85 -4.65 -1.53
C GLY A 342 -2.66 -5.67 -2.30
N GLU A 343 -2.27 -6.93 -2.13
CA GLU A 343 -2.91 -8.08 -2.74
C GLU A 343 -3.62 -8.95 -1.69
N ALA A 344 -4.71 -9.58 -2.11
CA ALA A 344 -5.40 -10.58 -1.31
C ALA A 344 -5.14 -11.97 -1.87
N ARG A 345 -4.81 -12.92 -1.00
CA ARG A 345 -4.65 -14.34 -1.34
C ARG A 345 -5.52 -15.19 -0.44
N ARG A 346 -6.17 -16.18 -1.05
CA ARG A 346 -6.79 -17.28 -0.33
C ARG A 346 -5.91 -18.52 -0.43
N VAL A 347 -5.77 -19.21 0.69
CA VAL A 347 -5.08 -20.49 0.83
C VAL A 347 -6.09 -21.57 1.14
#